data_AF-A0A4Q9WE10-F1
#
_entry.id   AF-A0A4Q9WE10-F1
#
_cell.length_a   1.000
_cell.length_b   1.000
_cell.length_c   1.000
_cell.angle_alpha   90.00
_cell.angle_beta   90.00
_cell.angle_gamma   90.00
#
_symmetry.space_group_name_H-M   'P 1'
#
loop_
_entity.id
_entity.type
_entity.pdbx_description
1 polymer ?
#
loop_
_entity_poly.entity_id
_entity_poly.type
_entity_poly.pdbx_seq_one_letter_code
_entity_poly.pdbx_strand_id
1 'polypeptide(L)'
;MIKRTVETVLTWSGIILHAVYFFILLLMSLIFTNDDFKKFMIMKELQRPDENVTLSEAVMSVNVLSTLVTIQAIINIVILVLAIIGVIFIHRRTNVSAILLIIAAALCLLNASWVAFVLWLIASIMLFARKPKTQYDYSYNNMSNPSQVDANDNEHSQS
;
A
#
# COMPACT_ATOMS: atom_id res chain seq x y z
N MET A 1 -25.83 0.86 -5.37
CA MET A 1 -24.49 0.26 -5.20
C MET A 1 -23.60 1.24 -4.45
N ILE A 2 -23.14 0.91 -3.24
CA ILE A 2 -22.14 1.77 -2.56
C ILE A 2 -20.85 1.66 -3.36
N LYS A 3 -20.46 2.77 -4.00
CA LYS A 3 -19.17 2.91 -4.66
C LYS A 3 -18.08 2.92 -3.58
N ARG A 4 -17.30 1.84 -3.46
CA ARG A 4 -16.06 1.78 -2.65
C ARG A 4 -14.90 2.55 -3.31
N THR A 5 -15.22 3.52 -4.17
CA THR A 5 -14.25 4.29 -4.97
C THR A 5 -13.25 5.03 -4.08
N VAL A 6 -13.69 5.60 -2.95
CA VAL A 6 -12.80 6.34 -2.05
C VAL A 6 -11.74 5.42 -1.42
N GLU A 7 -12.12 4.23 -0.96
CA GLU A 7 -11.20 3.23 -0.38
C GLU A 7 -10.16 2.77 -1.42
N THR A 8 -10.64 2.48 -2.64
CA THR A 8 -9.78 2.06 -3.74
C THR A 8 -8.82 3.16 -4.19
N VAL A 9 -9.30 4.39 -4.34
CA VAL A 9 -8.47 5.54 -4.75
C VAL A 9 -7.42 5.86 -3.68
N LEU A 10 -7.79 5.83 -2.40
CA LEU A 10 -6.85 6.08 -1.30
C LEU A 10 -5.73 5.04 -1.28
N THR A 11 -6.09 3.76 -1.41
CA THR A 11 -5.10 2.68 -1.44
C THR A 11 -4.20 2.76 -2.68
N TRP A 12 -4.78 3.06 -3.85
CA TRP A 12 -4.02 3.29 -5.08
C TRP A 12 -3.06 4.47 -4.96
N SER A 13 -3.48 5.56 -4.33
CA SER A 13 -2.60 6.73 -4.12
C SER A 13 -1.39 6.37 -3.27
N GLY A 14 -1.57 5.58 -2.21
CA GLY A 14 -0.47 5.05 -1.40
C GLY A 14 0.47 4.13 -2.19
N ILE A 15 -0.08 3.27 -3.07
CA ILE A 15 0.74 2.40 -3.94
C ILE A 15 1.58 3.21 -4.91
N ILE A 16 1.00 4.20 -5.58
CA ILE A 16 1.71 5.07 -6.53
C ILE A 16 2.85 5.79 -5.80
N LEU A 17 2.55 6.38 -4.65
CA LEU A 17 3.54 7.10 -3.86
C LEU A 17 4.66 6.18 -3.35
N HIS A 18 4.31 4.99 -2.86
CA HIS A 18 5.28 4.00 -2.41
C HIS A 18 6.12 3.45 -3.57
N ALA A 19 5.53 3.32 -4.76
CA ALA A 19 6.25 2.92 -5.97
C ALA A 19 7.30 3.97 -6.38
N VAL A 20 6.97 5.27 -6.28
CA VAL A 20 7.95 6.35 -6.52
C VAL A 20 9.09 6.29 -5.50
N TYR A 21 8.78 6.10 -4.22
CA TYR A 21 9.78 5.91 -3.17
C TYR A 21 10.68 4.68 -3.44
N PHE A 22 10.06 3.54 -3.79
CA PHE A 22 10.77 2.34 -4.16
C PHE A 22 11.69 2.56 -5.36
N PHE A 23 11.24 3.29 -6.37
CA PHE A 23 12.06 3.60 -7.55
C PHE A 23 13.31 4.41 -7.18
N ILE A 24 13.18 5.41 -6.30
CA ILE A 24 14.32 6.20 -5.80
C ILE A 24 15.30 5.29 -5.04
N LEU A 25 14.80 4.44 -4.14
CA LEU A 25 15.64 3.51 -3.39
C LEU A 25 16.31 2.47 -4.31
N LEU A 26 15.64 2.03 -5.38
CA LEU A 26 16.20 1.11 -6.36
C LEU A 26 17.39 1.74 -7.09
N LEU A 27 17.27 2.99 -7.52
CA LEU A 27 18.38 3.74 -8.11
C LEU A 27 19.53 3.89 -7.13
N MET A 28 19.23 4.22 -5.87
CA MET A 28 20.25 4.31 -4.81
C MET A 28 20.94 2.96 -4.60
N SER A 29 20.18 1.87 -4.56
CA SER A 29 20.71 0.51 -4.41
C SER A 29 21.66 0.14 -5.55
N LEU A 30 21.35 0.53 -6.79
CA LEU A 30 22.21 0.27 -7.93
C LEU A 30 23.57 0.97 -7.77
N ILE A 31 23.57 2.22 -7.30
CA ILE A 31 24.80 2.98 -7.05
C ILE A 31 25.60 2.35 -5.90
N PHE A 32 24.96 2.08 -4.75
CA PHE A 32 25.64 1.55 -3.56
C PHE A 32 26.11 0.10 -3.69
N THR A 33 25.58 -0.64 -4.66
CA THR A 33 26.00 -2.02 -4.93
C THR A 33 27.10 -2.10 -5.99
N ASN A 34 27.30 -1.04 -6.78
CA ASN A 34 28.33 -0.97 -7.81
C ASN A 34 29.75 -1.04 -7.22
N ASP A 35 30.62 -1.84 -7.84
CA ASP A 35 31.97 -2.09 -7.33
C ASP A 35 32.87 -0.85 -7.37
N ASP A 36 32.74 0.02 -8.38
CA ASP A 36 33.52 1.25 -8.48
C ASP A 36 33.11 2.25 -7.40
N PHE A 37 31.80 2.37 -7.15
CA PHE A 37 31.29 3.22 -6.08
C PHE A 37 31.72 2.70 -4.69
N LYS A 38 31.70 1.38 -4.48
CA LYS A 38 32.22 0.77 -3.24
C LYS A 38 33.69 1.07 -3.04
N LYS A 39 34.52 0.89 -4.07
CA LYS A 39 35.96 1.22 -4.01
C LYS A 39 36.19 2.69 -3.68
N PHE A 40 35.41 3.59 -4.29
CA PHE A 40 35.46 5.02 -3.99
C PHE A 40 35.13 5.30 -2.51
N MET A 41 34.08 4.69 -1.95
CA MET A 41 33.73 4.81 -0.52
C MET A 41 34.82 4.26 0.40
N ILE A 42 35.40 3.11 0.08
CA ILE A 42 36.50 2.51 0.87
C ILE A 42 37.71 3.45 0.90
N MET A 43 38.11 4.01 -0.24
CA MET A 43 39.20 4.99 -0.32
C MET A 43 38.91 6.25 0.49
N LYS A 44 37.66 6.73 0.47
CA LYS A 44 37.25 7.89 1.26
C LYS A 44 37.31 7.62 2.76
N GLU A 45 36.94 6.41 3.19
CA GLU A 45 37.00 6.03 4.60
C GLU A 45 38.44 5.91 5.10
N LEU A 46 39.33 5.36 4.28
CA LEU A 46 40.78 5.28 4.58
C LEU A 46 41.49 6.64 4.62
N GLN A 47 40.92 7.66 3.98
CA GLN A 47 41.46 9.02 3.97
C GLN A 47 40.92 9.90 5.09
N ARG A 48 40.09 9.36 6.00
CA ARG A 48 39.58 10.12 7.14
C ARG A 48 40.75 10.51 8.06
N PRO A 49 41.04 11.81 8.21
CA PRO A 49 42.25 12.28 8.90
C PRO A 49 42.24 12.04 10.42
N ASP A 50 41.08 11.78 11.01
CA ASP A 50 40.89 11.68 12.47
C ASP A 50 40.80 10.23 12.98
N GLU A 51 40.82 9.23 12.08
CA GLU A 51 40.51 7.84 12.42
C GLU A 51 41.48 6.92 11.68
N ASN A 52 42.30 6.17 12.43
CA ASN A 52 43.24 5.17 11.88
C ASN A 52 42.47 3.92 11.40
N VAL A 53 41.53 4.10 10.47
CA VAL A 53 40.67 3.04 9.96
C VAL A 53 41.52 2.09 9.13
N THR A 54 41.48 0.80 9.48
CA THR A 54 42.16 -0.23 8.70
C THR A 54 41.39 -0.54 7.41
N LEU A 55 42.07 -1.07 6.40
CA LEU A 55 41.43 -1.50 5.15
C LEU A 55 40.32 -2.54 5.40
N SER A 56 40.51 -3.42 6.39
CA SER A 56 39.50 -4.40 6.76
C SER A 56 38.22 -3.75 7.32
N GLU A 57 38.36 -2.73 8.17
CA GLU A 57 37.22 -2.00 8.75
C GLU A 57 36.48 -1.18 7.68
N ALA A 58 37.21 -0.50 6.80
CA ALA A 58 36.62 0.26 5.69
C ALA A 58 35.86 -0.64 4.70
N VAL A 59 36.41 -1.83 4.37
CA VAL A 59 35.71 -2.81 3.53
C VAL A 59 34.46 -3.35 4.23
N MET A 60 34.56 -3.65 5.53
CA MET A 60 33.44 -4.16 6.31
C MET A 60 32.30 -3.13 6.39
N SER A 61 32.60 -1.87 6.69
CA SER A 61 31.59 -0.81 6.83
C SER A 61 30.82 -0.58 5.53
N VAL A 62 31.54 -0.52 4.39
CA VAL A 62 30.95 -0.35 3.06
C VAL A 62 30.12 -1.57 2.65
N ASN A 63 30.60 -2.79 2.95
CA ASN A 63 29.84 -4.01 2.68
C ASN A 63 28.56 -4.10 3.52
N VAL A 64 28.62 -3.79 4.82
CA VAL A 64 27.44 -3.73 5.68
C VAL A 64 26.42 -2.75 5.12
N LEU A 65 26.86 -1.55 4.73
CA LEU A 65 25.99 -0.54 4.13
C LEU A 65 25.33 -1.05 2.83
N SER A 66 26.11 -1.64 1.92
CA SER A 66 25.60 -2.22 0.67
C SER A 66 24.58 -3.34 0.92
N THR A 67 24.85 -4.22 1.88
CA THR A 67 23.92 -5.28 2.28
C THR A 67 22.63 -4.71 2.87
N LEU A 68 22.71 -3.70 3.75
CA LEU A 68 21.53 -3.06 4.32
C LEU A 68 20.65 -2.41 3.24
N VAL A 69 21.24 -1.68 2.30
CA VAL A 69 20.51 -1.07 1.17
C VAL A 69 19.85 -2.15 0.30
N THR A 70 20.52 -3.29 0.09
CA THR A 70 19.98 -4.40 -0.71
C THR A 70 18.80 -5.08 0.00
N ILE A 71 18.94 -5.39 1.30
CA ILE A 71 17.85 -5.95 2.12
C ILE A 71 16.66 -5.00 2.14
N GLN A 72 16.93 -3.70 2.30
CA GLN A 72 15.92 -2.65 2.27
C GLN A 72 15.14 -2.65 0.94
N ALA A 73 15.81 -2.79 -0.21
CA ALA A 73 15.16 -2.90 -1.50
C ALA A 73 14.22 -4.12 -1.60
N ILE A 74 14.66 -5.28 -1.09
CA ILE A 74 13.85 -6.52 -1.07
C ILE A 74 12.60 -6.36 -0.21
N ILE A 75 12.73 -5.78 0.99
CA ILE A 75 11.59 -5.56 1.90
C ILE A 75 10.53 -4.66 1.24
N ASN A 76 10.95 -3.60 0.54
CA ASN A 76 10.01 -2.72 -0.17
C ASN A 76 9.21 -3.47 -1.25
N ILE A 77 9.82 -4.42 -1.97
CA ILE A 77 9.11 -5.25 -2.95
C ILE A 77 8.02 -6.08 -2.26
N VAL A 78 8.33 -6.70 -1.12
CA VAL A 78 7.36 -7.49 -0.35
C VAL A 78 6.17 -6.63 0.08
N ILE A 79 6.43 -5.43 0.61
CA ILE A 79 5.39 -4.48 1.03
C ILE A 79 4.50 -4.08 -0.15
N LEU A 80 5.10 -3.77 -1.30
CA LEU A 80 4.38 -3.37 -2.50
C LEU A 80 3.43 -4.49 -2.98
N VAL A 81 3.90 -5.74 -2.98
CA VAL A 81 3.08 -6.91 -3.34
C VAL A 81 1.93 -7.10 -2.35
N LEU A 82 2.16 -6.96 -1.05
CA LEU A 82 1.11 -7.02 -0.03
C LEU A 82 0.03 -5.97 -0.26
N ALA A 83 0.42 -4.74 -0.59
CA ALA A 83 -0.52 -3.65 -0.85
C ALA A 83 -1.37 -3.92 -2.11
N ILE A 84 -0.77 -4.46 -3.18
CA ILE A 84 -1.48 -4.83 -4.40
C ILE A 84 -2.52 -5.94 -4.11
N ILE A 85 -2.13 -6.98 -3.36
CA ILE A 85 -3.06 -8.05 -2.94
C ILE A 85 -4.18 -7.46 -2.09
N GLY A 86 -3.86 -6.52 -1.19
CA GLY A 86 -4.83 -5.79 -0.38
C GLY A 86 -5.90 -5.10 -1.21
N VAL A 87 -5.51 -4.36 -2.27
CA VAL A 87 -6.45 -3.69 -3.19
C VAL A 87 -7.37 -4.67 -3.89
N ILE A 88 -6.84 -5.79 -4.41
CA ILE A 88 -7.62 -6.78 -5.15
C ILE A 88 -8.72 -7.38 -4.25
N PHE A 89 -8.43 -7.57 -2.96
CA PHE A 89 -9.38 -8.15 -2.01
C PHE A 89 -10.47 -7.19 -1.53
N ILE A 90 -10.39 -5.88 -1.80
CA ILE A 90 -11.39 -4.87 -1.38
C ILE A 90 -12.80 -5.25 -1.85
N HIS A 91 -12.94 -5.80 -3.06
CA HIS A 91 -14.27 -6.12 -3.62
C HIS A 91 -14.83 -7.47 -3.17
N ARG A 92 -13.99 -8.39 -2.70
CA ARG A 92 -14.39 -9.78 -2.40
C ARG A 92 -14.53 -10.05 -0.91
N ARG A 93 -13.54 -9.62 -0.11
CA ARG A 93 -13.42 -9.90 1.33
C ARG A 93 -12.78 -8.71 2.03
N THR A 94 -13.60 -7.71 2.37
CA THR A 94 -13.15 -6.43 2.92
C THR A 94 -12.35 -6.55 4.21
N ASN A 95 -12.69 -7.52 5.07
CA ASN A 95 -11.97 -7.78 6.31
C ASN A 95 -10.53 -8.28 6.06
N VAL A 96 -10.31 -9.07 5.01
CA VAL A 96 -8.98 -9.59 4.65
C VAL A 96 -8.12 -8.46 4.08
N SER A 97 -8.71 -7.63 3.21
CA SER A 97 -8.04 -6.44 2.67
C SER A 97 -7.59 -5.47 3.78
N ALA A 98 -8.45 -5.22 4.77
CA ALA A 98 -8.14 -4.35 5.90
C ALA A 98 -6.93 -4.82 6.69
N ILE A 99 -6.88 -6.12 7.03
CA ILE A 99 -5.76 -6.71 7.78
C ILE A 99 -4.47 -6.66 6.94
N LEU A 100 -4.53 -6.98 5.65
CA LEU A 100 -3.36 -6.89 4.76
C LEU A 100 -2.80 -5.46 4.69
N LEU A 101 -3.68 -4.46 4.59
CA LEU A 101 -3.26 -3.05 4.59
C LEU A 101 -2.72 -2.58 5.95
N ILE A 102 -3.22 -3.12 7.06
CA ILE A 102 -2.68 -2.81 8.39
C ILE A 102 -1.27 -3.38 8.56
N ILE A 103 -1.04 -4.60 8.05
CA ILE A 103 0.28 -5.22 8.05
C ILE A 103 1.23 -4.43 7.15
N ALA A 104 0.77 -4.04 5.94
CA ALA A 104 1.55 -3.21 5.04
C ALA A 104 1.89 -1.84 5.66
N ALA A 105 0.95 -1.21 6.35
CA ALA A 105 1.17 0.04 7.07
C ALA A 105 2.20 -0.14 8.20
N ALA A 106 2.08 -1.18 9.02
CA ALA A 106 3.06 -1.47 10.08
C ALA A 106 4.48 -1.65 9.51
N LEU A 107 4.60 -2.33 8.36
CA LEU A 107 5.88 -2.46 7.66
C LEU A 107 6.38 -1.10 7.12
N CYS A 108 5.50 -0.25 6.58
CA CYS A 108 5.89 1.10 6.12
C CYS A 108 6.45 1.97 7.25
N LEU A 109 5.96 1.81 8.48
CA LEU A 109 6.46 2.55 9.65
C LEU A 109 7.94 2.26 9.90
N LEU A 110 8.35 1.00 9.76
CA LEU A 110 9.75 0.56 9.91
C LEU A 110 10.64 1.02 8.74
N ASN A 111 10.05 1.28 7.57
CA ASN A 111 10.76 1.55 6.32
C ASN A 111 10.86 3.06 5.97
N ALA A 112 10.62 3.94 6.95
CA ALA A 112 10.62 5.41 6.80
C ALA A 112 9.62 5.96 5.75
N SER A 113 8.66 5.14 5.30
CA SER A 113 7.66 5.54 4.31
C SER A 113 6.39 6.06 5.00
N TRP A 114 6.54 7.17 5.73
CA TRP A 114 5.47 7.69 6.61
C TRP A 114 4.21 8.12 5.86
N VAL A 115 4.35 8.61 4.63
CA VAL A 115 3.20 9.05 3.84
C VAL A 115 2.37 7.86 3.37
N ALA A 116 3.02 6.79 2.89
CA ALA A 116 2.34 5.55 2.51
C ALA A 116 1.70 4.87 3.74
N PHE A 117 2.39 4.90 4.88
CA PHE A 117 1.86 4.45 6.17
C PHE A 117 0.53 5.12 6.50
N VAL A 118 0.47 6.45 6.48
CA VAL A 118 -0.76 7.19 6.83
C VAL A 118 -1.89 6.86 5.86
N LEU A 119 -1.61 6.80 4.56
CA LEU A 119 -2.63 6.50 3.54
C LEU A 119 -3.22 5.09 3.70
N TRP A 120 -2.39 4.07 3.91
CA TRP A 120 -2.84 2.69 4.08
C TRP A 120 -3.46 2.42 5.46
N LEU A 121 -3.01 3.13 6.50
CA LEU A 121 -3.64 3.10 7.82
C LEU A 121 -5.08 3.63 7.73
N ILE A 122 -5.27 4.82 7.12
CA ILE A 122 -6.62 5.40 6.94
C ILE A 122 -7.49 4.48 6.09
N ALA A 123 -6.96 3.92 5.00
CA ALA A 123 -7.70 2.98 4.16
C ALA A 123 -8.13 1.72 4.94
N SER A 124 -7.25 1.13 5.74
CA SER A 124 -7.54 -0.04 6.58
C SER A 124 -8.65 0.26 7.60
N ILE A 125 -8.58 1.39 8.29
CA ILE A 125 -9.61 1.81 9.25
C ILE A 125 -10.95 2.02 8.54
N MET A 126 -10.93 2.65 7.35
CA MET A 126 -12.15 2.90 6.57
C MET A 126 -12.81 1.60 6.08
N LEU A 127 -12.00 0.58 5.76
CA LEU A 127 -12.48 -0.77 5.44
C LEU A 127 -13.14 -1.45 6.65
N PHE A 128 -12.63 -1.24 7.87
CA PHE A 128 -13.23 -1.77 9.10
C PHE A 128 -14.51 -1.03 9.51
N ALA A 129 -14.53 0.29 9.39
CA ALA A 129 -15.68 1.10 9.81
C ALA A 129 -16.92 0.89 8.91
N ARG A 130 -16.73 0.53 7.63
CA ARG A 130 -17.83 0.28 6.70
C ARG A 130 -18.31 -1.15 6.78
N LYS A 131 -19.42 -1.37 7.50
CA LYS A 131 -20.18 -2.62 7.45
C LYS A 131 -20.49 -2.97 5.98
N PRO A 132 -20.22 -4.20 5.52
CA PRO A 132 -20.69 -4.62 4.21
C PRO A 132 -22.21 -4.53 4.22
N LYS A 133 -22.79 -3.74 3.31
CA LYS A 133 -24.23 -3.87 3.02
C LYS A 133 -24.41 -5.27 2.49
N THR A 134 -24.90 -6.16 3.35
CA THR A 134 -25.23 -7.52 2.96
C THR A 134 -26.29 -7.43 1.86
N GLN A 135 -26.22 -8.33 0.90
CA GLN A 135 -27.13 -8.42 -0.23
C GLN A 135 -28.63 -8.48 0.19
N TYR A 136 -28.89 -8.78 1.47
CA TYR A 136 -30.21 -8.71 2.10
C TYR A 136 -30.86 -7.31 2.09
N ASP A 137 -30.05 -6.25 2.09
CA ASP A 137 -30.55 -4.86 2.15
C ASP A 137 -31.17 -4.40 0.80
N TYR A 138 -30.85 -5.08 -0.31
CA TYR A 138 -31.51 -4.84 -1.60
C TYR A 138 -32.87 -5.54 -1.73
N SER A 139 -33.07 -6.67 -1.04
CA SER A 139 -34.32 -7.43 -1.12
C SER A 139 -35.45 -6.78 -0.29
N TYR A 140 -35.11 -6.19 0.87
CA TYR A 140 -36.10 -5.60 1.78
C TYR A 140 -36.65 -4.25 1.29
N ASN A 141 -35.82 -3.46 0.59
CA ASN A 141 -36.24 -2.18 0.01
C ASN A 141 -37.09 -2.32 -1.27
N ASN A 142 -37.12 -3.51 -1.89
CA ASN A 142 -37.95 -3.77 -3.08
C ASN A 142 -39.34 -4.34 -2.74
N MET A 143 -39.56 -4.79 -1.49
CA MET A 143 -40.87 -5.27 -1.00
C MET A 143 -41.69 -4.19 -0.29
N SER A 144 -41.12 -3.00 -0.07
CA SER A 144 -41.73 -1.91 0.69
C SER A 144 -42.32 -0.77 -0.17
N ASN A 145 -42.46 -0.98 -1.50
CA ASN A 145 -43.13 -0.02 -2.38
C ASN A 145 -44.41 -0.62 -3.03
N PRO A 146 -45.55 -0.70 -2.32
CA PRO A 146 -46.82 -1.13 -2.89
C PRO A 146 -47.61 0.05 -3.48
N SER A 147 -46.97 0.96 -4.22
CA SER A 147 -47.65 2.18 -4.68
C SER A 147 -47.28 2.53 -6.12
N GLN A 148 -47.54 1.62 -7.07
CA GLN A 148 -47.67 2.01 -8.49
C GLN A 148 -48.32 0.98 -9.42
N VAL A 149 -49.29 0.19 -8.95
CA VAL A 149 -50.15 -0.61 -9.83
C VAL A 149 -51.55 -0.60 -9.23
N ASP A 150 -52.40 0.34 -9.67
CA ASP A 150 -53.88 0.27 -9.65
C ASP A 150 -54.48 1.68 -9.86
N ALA A 151 -54.20 2.29 -11.02
CA ALA A 151 -54.86 3.54 -11.41
C ALA A 151 -55.04 3.66 -12.93
N ASN A 152 -55.41 2.57 -13.63
CA ASN A 152 -55.80 2.72 -15.04
C ASN A 152 -56.85 1.74 -15.61
N ASP A 153 -57.59 1.00 -14.78
CA ASP A 153 -58.61 0.04 -15.27
C ASP A 153 -60.07 0.48 -15.06
N ASN A 154 -60.33 1.75 -14.71
CA ASN A 154 -61.67 2.26 -14.46
C ASN A 154 -62.07 3.43 -15.38
N GLU A 155 -62.06 3.27 -16.71
CA GLU A 155 -62.71 4.27 -17.60
C GLU A 155 -63.48 3.72 -18.82
N HIS A 156 -63.76 2.41 -18.96
CA HIS A 156 -64.64 1.99 -20.06
C HIS A 156 -65.48 0.74 -19.78
N SER A 157 -66.45 0.85 -18.88
CA SER A 157 -67.65 -0.01 -18.88
C SER A 157 -68.76 0.57 -18.00
N GLN A 158 -69.26 1.77 -18.31
CA GLN A 158 -70.62 2.19 -17.97
C GLN A 158 -71.15 3.21 -18.98
N SER A 159 -71.88 2.74 -19.99
CA SER A 159 -73.16 3.27 -20.51
C SER A 159 -73.51 2.59 -21.82
#